data_AF-A0A2P8DQB5-F1
#
_entry.id   AF-A0A2P8DQB5-F1
#
_cell.length_a   1.000
_cell.length_b   1.000
_cell.length_c   1.000
_cell.angle_alpha   90.00
_cell.angle_beta   90.00
_cell.angle_gamma   90.00
#
_symmetry.space_group_name_H-M   'P 1'
#
loop_
_entity.id
_entity.type
_entity.pdbx_description
1 polymer ?
#
loop_
_entity_poly.entity_id
_entity_poly.type
_entity_poly.pdbx_seq_one_letter_code
_entity_poly.pdbx_strand_id
1 'polypeptide(L)'
;MATAPGVRPAELPRPFPGVLVDHCTGADGSRVVLELDFVPLPPDAGKGFEFAADGLRAAPDALPPDAVRRFGGYLGFAWESERRGAADEGRPAYGARAVLRRAQRHGAGDAGSVDRVLNAAADLLADEVWDALAAGRMPRPVGRGALERPPALPRALPGLFVDHVMQTSCSGLFSVVWADAEPLPVDAAEDFDFVADLPATCRQPGTPLPREFAAAFGAGVRAMWERRGRGRPPFAARVVMRDAIWSEVDSSEHGFHAAGVIVAMEVLRCIADGREPRPVGRRSGRHRGAAPPMPRNRPPA
;
A
#
# COMPACT_ATOMS: atom_id res chain seq x y z
N MET A 1 29.48 5.01 -14.14
CA MET A 1 28.33 5.86 -13.75
C MET A 1 28.79 6.76 -12.62
N ALA A 2 28.92 8.07 -12.86
CA ALA A 2 29.15 9.03 -11.78
C ALA A 2 27.86 9.16 -10.97
N THR A 3 27.91 8.95 -9.66
CA THR A 3 26.81 9.30 -8.75
C THR A 3 26.54 10.80 -8.89
N ALA A 4 25.31 11.15 -9.29
CA ALA A 4 24.88 12.54 -9.34
C ALA A 4 25.19 13.22 -7.98
N PRO A 5 25.61 14.50 -7.97
CA PRO A 5 25.89 15.22 -6.74
C PRO A 5 24.69 15.08 -5.79
N GLY A 6 24.95 14.55 -4.60
CA GLY A 6 23.90 14.25 -3.62
C GLY A 6 23.15 15.53 -3.27
N VAL A 7 21.89 15.62 -3.73
CA VAL A 7 20.99 16.71 -3.34
C VAL A 7 20.86 16.66 -1.83
N ARG A 8 21.32 17.72 -1.14
CA ARG A 8 21.18 17.83 0.30
C ARG A 8 19.69 17.83 0.65
N PRO A 9 19.26 17.04 1.65
CA PRO A 9 17.88 17.07 2.06
C PRO A 9 17.52 18.44 2.64
N ALA A 10 16.30 18.89 2.37
CA ALA A 10 15.72 20.06 3.00
C ALA A 10 15.46 19.78 4.49
N GLU A 11 15.50 20.83 5.31
CA GLU A 11 15.13 20.73 6.71
C GLU A 11 13.62 20.51 6.85
N LEU A 12 13.21 19.63 7.78
CA LEU A 12 11.82 19.44 8.13
C LEU A 12 11.22 20.78 8.59
N PRO A 13 10.10 21.26 8.01
CA PRO A 13 9.60 22.62 8.26
C PRO A 13 9.14 22.85 9.70
N ARG A 14 8.80 21.78 10.44
CA ARG A 14 8.42 21.81 11.86
C ARG A 14 8.54 20.42 12.47
N PRO A 15 8.69 20.30 13.81
CA PRO A 15 8.59 19.01 14.48
C PRO A 15 7.15 18.46 14.47
N PHE A 16 7.02 17.14 14.50
CA PHE A 16 5.78 16.40 14.70
C PHE A 16 5.87 15.55 15.97
N PRO A 17 5.42 16.04 17.13
CA PRO A 17 5.41 15.25 18.35
C PRO A 17 4.26 14.23 18.37
N GLY A 18 4.47 13.10 19.04
CA GLY A 18 3.41 12.17 19.43
C GLY A 18 2.69 11.47 18.27
N VAL A 19 3.39 11.18 17.17
CA VAL A 19 2.81 10.45 16.04
C VAL A 19 2.57 9.00 16.45
N LEU A 20 1.30 8.58 16.45
CA LEU A 20 0.86 7.28 16.93
C LEU A 20 0.69 6.26 15.80
N VAL A 21 1.28 5.09 15.97
CA VAL A 21 1.00 3.89 15.18
C VAL A 21 0.41 2.84 16.11
N ASP A 22 -0.77 2.34 15.78
CA ASP A 22 -1.40 1.23 16.46
C ASP A 22 -1.88 0.23 15.42
N HIS A 23 -1.02 -0.75 15.14
CA HIS A 23 -1.17 -1.63 13.99
C HIS A 23 -1.16 -3.10 14.41
N CYS A 24 -2.03 -3.88 13.77
CA CYS A 24 -2.08 -5.32 13.89
C CYS A 24 -2.17 -5.95 12.51
N THR A 25 -1.56 -7.13 12.35
CA THR A 25 -1.65 -7.91 11.12
C THR A 25 -2.33 -9.24 11.41
N GLY A 26 -3.33 -9.61 10.61
CA GLY A 26 -3.77 -11.00 10.47
C GLY A 26 -4.33 -11.70 11.72
N ALA A 27 -4.55 -13.02 11.56
CA ALA A 27 -5.30 -13.88 12.47
C ALA A 27 -4.57 -14.25 13.77
N ASP A 28 -3.25 -14.06 13.86
CA ASP A 28 -2.46 -14.38 15.05
C ASP A 28 -2.58 -13.31 16.15
N GLY A 29 -3.21 -12.17 15.83
CA GLY A 29 -3.47 -11.09 16.77
C GLY A 29 -2.22 -10.30 17.17
N SER A 30 -1.11 -10.42 16.43
CA SER A 30 0.09 -9.63 16.68
C SER A 30 -0.21 -8.15 16.48
N ARG A 31 0.03 -7.34 17.51
CA ARG A 31 -0.23 -5.89 17.52
C ARG A 31 0.94 -5.14 18.14
N VAL A 32 1.26 -3.98 17.57
CA VAL A 32 2.24 -3.05 18.13
C VAL A 32 1.63 -1.67 18.31
N VAL A 33 2.04 -0.99 19.37
CA VAL A 33 1.68 0.40 19.65
C VAL A 33 2.97 1.20 19.79
N LEU A 34 3.20 2.13 18.87
CA LEU A 34 4.40 2.94 18.77
C LEU A 34 4.04 4.42 18.82
N GLU A 35 4.79 5.21 19.56
CA GLU A 35 4.66 6.67 19.60
C GLU A 35 6.01 7.30 19.31
N LEU A 36 6.07 8.18 18.30
CA LEU A 36 7.30 8.79 17.83
C LEU A 36 7.17 10.31 17.71
N ASP A 37 8.26 11.01 18.03
CA ASP A 37 8.43 12.39 17.61
C ASP A 37 9.30 12.43 16.34
N PHE A 38 8.93 13.25 15.37
CA PHE A 38 9.79 13.60 14.24
C PHE A 38 10.32 15.01 14.45
N VAL A 39 11.64 15.17 14.47
CA VAL A 39 12.29 16.47 14.61
C VAL A 39 13.18 16.76 13.39
N PRO A 40 13.42 18.04 13.05
CA PRO A 40 14.32 18.38 11.97
C PRO A 40 15.72 17.79 12.20
N LEU A 41 16.33 17.23 11.15
CA LEU A 41 17.75 16.91 11.18
C LEU A 41 18.57 18.17 10.92
N PRO A 42 19.71 18.35 11.64
CA PRO A 42 20.68 19.35 11.29
C PRO A 42 21.12 19.22 9.82
N PRO A 43 21.29 20.33 9.09
CA PRO A 43 21.61 20.30 7.65
C PRO A 43 22.99 19.68 7.33
N ASP A 44 23.82 19.45 8.34
CA ASP A 44 25.16 18.85 8.27
C ASP A 44 25.21 17.37 8.70
N ALA A 45 24.08 16.76 9.09
CA ALA A 45 24.03 15.37 9.56
C ALA A 45 24.48 14.32 8.52
N GLY A 46 24.60 14.69 7.25
CA GLY A 46 25.10 13.83 6.16
C GLY A 46 24.17 12.67 5.77
N LYS A 47 23.08 12.46 6.50
CA LYS A 47 22.03 11.44 6.26
C LYS A 47 20.67 12.10 6.14
N GLY A 48 19.78 11.50 5.35
CA GLY A 48 18.38 11.94 5.23
C GLY A 48 17.49 11.48 6.39
N PHE A 49 17.97 10.55 7.22
CA PHE A 49 17.19 10.00 8.32
C PHE A 49 18.04 9.53 9.49
N GLU A 50 17.57 9.76 10.71
CA GLU A 50 18.12 9.20 11.94
C GLU A 50 17.02 8.63 12.83
N PHE A 51 17.34 7.57 13.56
CA PHE A 51 16.44 6.94 14.52
C PHE A 51 17.09 6.90 15.91
N ALA A 52 16.33 7.28 16.94
CA ALA A 52 16.78 7.24 18.32
C ALA A 52 15.69 6.65 19.23
N ALA A 53 16.12 5.87 20.23
CA ALA A 53 15.24 5.26 21.24
C ALA A 53 15.59 5.70 22.68
N ASP A 54 16.43 6.73 22.83
CA ASP A 54 16.95 7.19 24.13
C ASP A 54 15.86 7.78 25.05
N GLY A 55 14.66 8.03 24.51
CA GLY A 55 13.49 8.51 25.23
C GLY A 55 12.41 7.45 25.49
N LEU A 56 12.71 6.17 25.27
CA LEU A 56 11.74 5.10 25.39
C LEU A 56 11.32 4.89 26.85
N ARG A 57 10.03 5.01 27.12
CA ARG A 57 9.46 4.75 28.46
C ARG A 57 9.45 3.25 28.76
N ALA A 58 9.88 2.87 29.96
CA ALA A 58 9.77 1.50 30.44
C ALA A 58 8.29 1.08 30.54
N ALA A 59 7.96 -0.10 30.04
CA ALA A 59 6.62 -0.69 30.13
C ALA A 59 6.71 -2.22 30.29
N PRO A 60 5.77 -2.88 30.99
CA PRO A 60 5.77 -4.33 31.18
C PRO A 60 5.71 -5.14 29.86
N ASP A 61 5.10 -4.54 28.85
CA ASP A 61 4.85 -5.07 27.51
C ASP A 61 5.75 -4.38 26.45
N ALA A 62 6.88 -3.83 26.89
CA ALA A 62 7.81 -3.15 26.00
C ALA A 62 8.37 -4.11 24.93
N LEU A 63 8.53 -3.58 23.72
CA LEU A 63 9.21 -4.31 22.64
C LEU A 63 10.67 -4.60 23.05
N PRO A 64 11.19 -5.80 22.73
CA PRO A 64 12.58 -6.12 23.04
C PRO A 64 13.55 -5.22 22.24
N PRO A 65 14.73 -4.89 22.77
CA PRO A 65 15.66 -3.94 22.14
C PRO A 65 16.01 -4.25 20.68
N ASP A 66 16.14 -5.53 20.32
CA ASP A 66 16.44 -5.92 18.93
C ASP A 66 15.27 -5.67 17.99
N ALA A 67 14.02 -5.79 18.46
CA ALA A 67 12.85 -5.42 17.67
C ALA A 67 12.77 -3.90 17.47
N VAL A 68 13.09 -3.11 18.49
CA VAL A 68 13.20 -1.64 18.39
C VAL A 68 14.25 -1.24 17.36
N ARG A 69 15.41 -1.91 17.36
CA ARG A 69 16.49 -1.66 16.39
C ARG A 69 16.05 -2.00 14.96
N ARG A 70 15.39 -3.14 14.76
CA ARG A 70 14.85 -3.53 13.43
C ARG A 70 13.81 -2.55 12.94
N PHE A 71 12.89 -2.13 13.80
CA PHE A 71 11.89 -1.11 13.48
C PHE A 71 12.55 0.21 13.02
N GLY A 72 13.60 0.67 13.70
CA GLY A 72 14.37 1.84 13.24
C GLY A 72 14.97 1.66 11.84
N GLY A 73 15.44 0.46 11.51
CA GLY A 73 15.90 0.09 10.17
C GLY A 73 14.79 0.13 9.11
N TYR A 74 13.62 -0.46 9.43
CA TYR A 74 12.45 -0.44 8.55
C TYR A 74 11.95 0.98 8.29
N LEU A 75 11.83 1.80 9.35
CA LEU A 75 11.39 3.19 9.22
C LEU A 75 12.37 4.03 8.40
N GLY A 76 13.67 3.83 8.59
CA GLY A 76 14.69 4.51 7.77
C GLY A 76 14.63 4.11 6.30
N PHE A 77 14.40 2.84 6.00
CA PHE A 77 14.21 2.38 4.62
C PHE A 77 12.95 2.99 3.98
N ALA A 78 11.81 2.93 4.69
CA ALA A 78 10.55 3.51 4.24
C ALA A 78 10.67 5.03 3.99
N TRP A 79 11.30 5.75 4.91
CA TRP A 79 11.55 7.19 4.78
C TRP A 79 12.37 7.53 3.53
N GLU A 80 13.48 6.80 3.31
CA GLU A 80 14.35 7.01 2.16
C GLU A 80 13.68 6.66 0.83
N SER A 81 12.80 5.66 0.81
CA SER A 81 11.99 5.31 -0.36
C SER A 81 11.08 6.47 -0.75
N GLU A 82 10.31 6.99 0.20
CA GLU A 82 9.42 8.15 -0.03
C GLU A 82 10.21 9.42 -0.38
N ARG A 83 11.37 9.63 0.24
CA ARG A 83 12.27 10.75 -0.08
C ARG A 83 12.74 10.73 -1.53
N ARG A 84 13.08 9.55 -2.06
CA ARG A 84 13.46 9.40 -3.48
C ARG A 84 12.28 9.66 -4.40
N GLY A 85 11.10 9.11 -4.08
CA GLY A 85 9.88 9.37 -4.84
C GLY A 85 9.52 10.86 -4.88
N ALA A 86 9.62 11.55 -3.75
CA ALA A 86 9.43 12.99 -3.68
C ALA A 86 10.44 13.75 -4.58
N ALA A 87 11.72 13.38 -4.55
CA ALA A 87 12.75 14.00 -5.38
C ALA A 87 12.50 13.79 -6.89
N ASP A 88 12.09 12.59 -7.29
CA ASP A 88 11.75 12.26 -8.69
C ASP A 88 10.54 13.08 -9.18
N GLU A 89 9.65 13.49 -8.27
CA GLU A 89 8.51 14.36 -8.53
C GLU A 89 8.84 15.87 -8.39
N GLY A 90 10.09 16.23 -8.09
CA GLY A 90 10.51 17.61 -7.85
C GLY A 90 10.00 18.20 -6.54
N ARG A 91 9.50 17.37 -5.60
CA ARG A 91 9.11 17.76 -4.25
C ARG A 91 10.35 17.85 -3.34
N PRO A 92 10.32 18.68 -2.29
CA PRO A 92 11.44 18.76 -1.34
C PRO A 92 11.68 17.42 -0.65
N ALA A 93 12.94 16.98 -0.65
CA ALA A 93 13.38 15.78 0.05
C ALA A 93 13.77 16.14 1.49
N TYR A 94 12.92 15.87 2.49
CA TYR A 94 13.17 16.25 3.88
C TYR A 94 14.08 15.28 4.64
N GLY A 95 14.94 15.86 5.50
CA GLY A 95 15.69 15.15 6.51
C GLY A 95 14.95 15.13 7.85
N ALA A 96 14.84 13.98 8.52
CA ALA A 96 14.18 13.88 9.82
C ALA A 96 14.87 12.92 10.79
N ARG A 97 14.83 13.26 12.08
CA ARG A 97 15.19 12.37 13.18
C ARG A 97 13.91 11.89 13.86
N ALA A 98 13.69 10.59 13.85
CA ALA A 98 12.60 9.94 14.55
C ALA A 98 13.04 9.52 15.96
N VAL A 99 12.34 9.98 16.99
CA VAL A 99 12.62 9.67 18.40
C VAL A 99 11.48 8.83 18.95
N LEU A 100 11.75 7.57 19.23
CA LEU A 100 10.78 6.63 19.79
C LEU A 100 10.53 6.93 21.27
N ARG A 101 9.27 7.18 21.63
CA ARG A 101 8.82 7.51 22.99
C ARG A 101 8.13 6.35 23.68
N ARG A 102 7.37 5.55 22.92
CA ARG A 102 6.64 4.37 23.39
C ARG A 102 6.74 3.26 22.37
N ALA A 103 6.90 2.02 22.84
CA ALA A 103 6.99 0.85 21.98
C ALA A 103 6.48 -0.38 22.73
N GLN A 104 5.25 -0.78 22.44
CA GLN A 104 4.58 -1.90 23.10
C GLN A 104 4.19 -2.97 22.11
N ARG A 105 4.15 -4.21 22.60
CA ARG A 105 3.68 -5.36 21.87
C ARG A 105 2.52 -6.01 22.62
N HIS A 106 1.48 -6.34 21.89
CA HIS A 106 0.38 -7.18 22.36
C HIS A 106 0.25 -8.44 21.49
N GLY A 107 -0.20 -9.53 22.11
CA GLY A 107 -0.40 -10.81 21.43
C GLY A 107 0.79 -11.77 21.49
N ALA A 108 0.48 -13.06 21.35
CA ALA A 108 1.42 -14.17 21.51
C ALA A 108 2.14 -14.59 20.22
N GLY A 109 2.04 -13.80 19.14
CA GLY A 109 2.65 -14.16 17.85
C GLY A 109 4.15 -14.43 17.91
N ASP A 110 4.65 -15.18 16.95
CA ASP A 110 6.09 -15.47 16.88
C ASP A 110 6.92 -14.22 16.50
N ALA A 111 8.25 -14.35 16.57
CA ALA A 111 9.15 -13.25 16.24
C ALA A 111 8.99 -12.77 14.78
N GLY A 112 8.68 -13.67 13.84
CA GLY A 112 8.48 -13.33 12.44
C GLY A 112 7.19 -12.53 12.20
N SER A 113 6.15 -12.82 12.96
CA SER A 113 4.87 -12.10 12.90
C SER A 113 5.01 -10.69 13.46
N VAL A 114 5.70 -10.54 14.60
CA VAL A 114 6.06 -9.21 15.13
C VAL A 114 6.86 -8.42 14.11
N ASP A 115 7.82 -9.05 13.43
CA ASP A 115 8.66 -8.40 12.45
C ASP A 115 7.87 -7.87 11.24
N ARG A 116 6.91 -8.66 10.74
CA ARG A 116 5.96 -8.23 9.70
C ARG A 116 5.11 -7.04 10.14
N VAL A 117 4.58 -7.07 11.37
CA VAL A 117 3.80 -5.95 11.93
C VAL A 117 4.65 -4.69 12.04
N LEU A 118 5.90 -4.81 12.51
CA LEU A 118 6.82 -3.68 12.63
C LEU A 118 7.18 -3.07 11.27
N ASN A 119 7.43 -3.91 10.26
CA ASN A 119 7.71 -3.44 8.91
C ASN A 119 6.51 -2.67 8.34
N ALA A 120 5.29 -3.23 8.44
CA ALA A 120 4.07 -2.56 7.99
C ALA A 120 3.79 -1.26 8.76
N ALA A 121 4.03 -1.24 10.08
CA ALA A 121 3.90 -0.05 10.91
C ALA A 121 4.88 1.07 10.50
N ALA A 122 6.10 0.71 10.11
CA ALA A 122 7.10 1.64 9.62
C ALA A 122 6.69 2.30 8.30
N ASP A 123 6.22 1.50 7.33
CA ASP A 123 5.72 2.01 6.04
C ASP A 123 4.55 2.99 6.24
N LEU A 124 3.55 2.60 7.04
CA LEU A 124 2.38 3.43 7.34
C LEU A 124 2.74 4.75 7.99
N LEU A 125 3.72 4.73 8.90
CA LEU A 125 4.16 5.92 9.60
C LEU A 125 4.91 6.87 8.65
N ALA A 126 5.82 6.35 7.83
CA ALA A 126 6.54 7.16 6.86
C ALA A 126 5.57 7.82 5.87
N ASP A 127 4.63 7.05 5.31
CA ASP A 127 3.60 7.54 4.38
C ASP A 127 2.79 8.70 4.97
N GLU A 128 2.23 8.53 6.18
CA GLU A 128 1.38 9.56 6.78
C GLU A 128 2.17 10.83 7.15
N VAL A 129 3.45 10.71 7.55
CA VAL A 129 4.29 11.89 7.80
C VAL A 129 4.59 12.64 6.51
N TRP A 130 4.91 11.94 5.42
CA TRP A 130 5.13 12.56 4.11
C TRP A 130 3.87 13.22 3.56
N ASP A 131 2.72 12.56 3.69
CA ASP A 131 1.42 13.13 3.33
C ASP A 131 1.07 14.36 4.19
N ALA A 132 1.36 14.32 5.48
CA ALA A 132 1.14 15.43 6.39
C ALA A 132 2.03 16.64 6.05
N LEU A 133 3.29 16.40 5.67
CA LEU A 133 4.22 17.42 5.17
C LEU A 133 3.70 18.07 3.89
N ALA A 134 3.35 17.26 2.90
CA ALA A 134 2.84 17.75 1.62
C ALA A 134 1.55 18.58 1.78
N ALA A 135 0.69 18.21 2.74
CA ALA A 135 -0.55 18.91 3.03
C ALA A 135 -0.43 20.02 4.09
N GLY A 136 0.76 20.30 4.65
CA GLY A 136 0.96 21.32 5.68
C GLY A 136 0.20 21.05 6.99
N ARG A 137 -0.16 19.80 7.30
CA ARG A 137 -0.99 19.39 8.44
C ARG A 137 -0.21 18.57 9.47
N MET A 138 -0.83 18.26 10.60
CA MET A 138 -0.27 17.30 11.57
C MET A 138 -0.49 15.87 11.08
N PRO A 139 0.47 14.95 11.31
CA PRO A 139 0.25 13.52 11.14
C PRO A 139 -0.90 13.05 12.02
N ARG A 140 -1.72 12.15 11.48
CA ARG A 140 -2.83 11.50 12.18
C ARG A 140 -2.39 10.12 12.66
N PRO A 141 -3.10 9.51 13.62
CA PRO A 141 -2.89 8.11 13.96
C PRO A 141 -3.04 7.19 12.75
N VAL A 142 -2.20 6.16 12.69
CA VAL A 142 -2.19 5.13 11.65
C VAL A 142 -2.25 3.72 12.24
N GLY A 143 -2.67 2.77 11.44
CA GLY A 143 -2.80 1.36 11.78
C GLY A 143 -4.23 0.96 12.16
N ARG A 144 -4.55 -0.33 11.95
CA ARG A 144 -5.91 -0.87 12.14
C ARG A 144 -6.44 -0.71 13.58
N GLY A 145 -5.57 -0.77 14.59
CA GLY A 145 -5.96 -0.59 16.00
C GLY A 145 -6.27 0.86 16.36
N ALA A 146 -5.72 1.83 15.63
CA ALA A 146 -5.95 3.26 15.84
C ALA A 146 -7.23 3.80 15.17
N LEU A 147 -7.82 3.02 14.25
CA LEU A 147 -8.83 3.51 13.31
C LEU A 147 -10.17 2.82 13.52
N GLU A 148 -11.24 3.61 13.44
CA GLU A 148 -12.61 3.10 13.43
C GLU A 148 -12.86 2.19 12.23
N ARG A 149 -13.92 1.39 12.33
CA ARG A 149 -14.35 0.54 11.23
C ARG A 149 -14.75 1.41 10.03
N PRO A 150 -14.24 1.13 8.83
CA PRO A 150 -14.61 1.94 7.68
C PRO A 150 -16.10 1.76 7.33
N PRO A 151 -16.74 2.80 6.77
CA PRO A 151 -18.07 2.65 6.20
C PRO A 151 -18.02 1.70 5.00
N ALA A 152 -19.16 1.12 4.63
CA ALA A 152 -19.26 0.34 3.40
C ALA A 152 -18.93 1.19 2.16
N LEU A 153 -18.47 0.54 1.09
CA LEU A 153 -18.30 1.21 -0.20
C LEU A 153 -19.64 1.88 -0.59
N PRO A 154 -19.66 3.18 -0.98
CA PRO A 154 -20.93 3.91 -1.16
C PRO A 154 -21.83 3.36 -2.27
N ARG A 155 -21.25 2.69 -3.27
CA ARG A 155 -21.94 2.06 -4.40
C ARG A 155 -21.09 0.97 -5.01
N ALA A 156 -21.71 0.06 -5.75
CA ALA A 156 -20.99 -0.88 -6.61
C ALA A 156 -20.35 -0.17 -7.81
N LEU A 157 -19.21 -0.69 -8.25
CA LEU A 157 -18.43 -0.20 -9.39
C LEU A 157 -18.09 -1.39 -10.30
N PRO A 158 -19.00 -1.72 -11.23
CA PRO A 158 -18.77 -2.81 -12.16
C PRO A 158 -17.82 -2.40 -13.29
N GLY A 159 -17.16 -3.37 -13.92
CA GLY A 159 -16.41 -3.16 -15.15
C GLY A 159 -15.12 -2.36 -14.98
N LEU A 160 -14.47 -2.47 -13.82
CA LEU A 160 -13.11 -1.98 -13.63
C LEU A 160 -12.19 -2.74 -14.58
N PHE A 161 -11.35 -2.00 -15.31
CA PHE A 161 -10.50 -2.58 -16.34
C PHE A 161 -9.08 -2.02 -16.27
N VAL A 162 -8.11 -2.92 -16.16
CA VAL A 162 -6.68 -2.60 -16.18
C VAL A 162 -6.03 -3.20 -17.42
N ASP A 163 -5.34 -2.37 -18.19
CA ASP A 163 -4.42 -2.77 -19.26
C ASP A 163 -3.00 -2.29 -18.87
N HIS A 164 -2.33 -3.11 -18.05
CA HIS A 164 -0.99 -2.85 -17.55
C HIS A 164 0.01 -3.74 -18.26
N VAL A 165 0.38 -3.31 -19.46
CA VAL A 165 1.42 -3.95 -20.27
C VAL A 165 2.63 -3.01 -20.45
N MET A 166 3.76 -3.40 -19.88
CA MET A 166 5.07 -2.80 -20.10
C MET A 166 5.95 -3.82 -20.80
N GLN A 167 6.38 -3.55 -22.02
CA GLN A 167 7.36 -4.39 -22.72
C GLN A 167 8.69 -3.66 -22.69
N THR A 168 9.58 -4.07 -21.79
CA THR A 168 10.99 -3.67 -21.79
C THR A 168 11.85 -4.86 -22.21
N SER A 169 13.08 -4.62 -22.66
CA SER A 169 13.96 -5.64 -23.23
C SER A 169 14.37 -6.78 -22.29
N CYS A 170 14.13 -6.66 -20.97
CA CYS A 170 14.63 -7.64 -19.97
C CYS A 170 13.60 -8.09 -18.93
N SER A 171 12.36 -7.59 -18.96
CA SER A 171 11.22 -8.12 -18.21
C SER A 171 9.97 -7.35 -18.59
N GLY A 172 8.98 -8.05 -19.12
CA GLY A 172 7.66 -7.49 -19.34
C GLY A 172 6.86 -7.46 -18.03
N LEU A 173 6.06 -6.42 -17.82
CA LEU A 173 4.87 -6.55 -16.97
C LEU A 173 3.71 -6.77 -17.91
N PHE A 174 3.17 -7.97 -17.99
CA PHE A 174 1.95 -8.24 -18.74
C PHE A 174 0.83 -8.61 -17.76
N SER A 175 -0.20 -7.76 -17.68
CA SER A 175 -1.41 -8.04 -16.91
C SER A 175 -2.58 -7.25 -17.47
N VAL A 176 -3.63 -7.95 -17.87
CA VAL A 176 -4.90 -7.34 -18.27
C VAL A 176 -6.01 -7.97 -17.43
N VAL A 177 -6.77 -7.16 -16.70
CA VAL A 177 -7.70 -7.64 -15.68
C VAL A 177 -9.03 -6.90 -15.77
N TRP A 178 -10.12 -7.65 -15.61
CA TRP A 178 -11.45 -7.13 -15.34
C TRP A 178 -11.86 -7.47 -13.91
N ALA A 179 -12.41 -6.48 -13.21
CA ALA A 179 -12.88 -6.64 -11.84
C ALA A 179 -14.13 -5.80 -11.58
N ASP A 180 -14.80 -6.13 -10.48
CA ASP A 180 -15.84 -5.30 -9.89
C ASP A 180 -15.45 -4.96 -8.45
N ALA A 181 -15.92 -3.82 -7.95
CA ALA A 181 -15.87 -3.49 -6.52
C ALA A 181 -17.29 -3.33 -5.98
N GLU A 182 -17.59 -4.02 -4.90
CA GLU A 182 -18.93 -4.09 -4.30
C GLU A 182 -18.84 -3.71 -2.81
N PRO A 183 -19.89 -3.09 -2.24
CA PRO A 183 -19.97 -2.90 -0.79
C PRO A 183 -19.93 -4.23 -0.06
N LEU A 184 -19.18 -4.30 1.06
CA LEU A 184 -19.27 -5.47 1.93
C LEU A 184 -20.62 -5.52 2.66
N PRO A 185 -21.16 -6.73 2.94
CA PRO A 185 -22.24 -6.89 3.89
C PRO A 185 -21.91 -6.26 5.24
N VAL A 186 -22.91 -5.66 5.89
CA VAL A 186 -22.75 -4.94 7.18
C VAL A 186 -22.19 -5.86 8.28
N ASP A 187 -22.49 -7.15 8.21
CA ASP A 187 -22.11 -8.20 9.14
C ASP A 187 -20.81 -8.92 8.77
N ALA A 188 -20.09 -8.49 7.72
CA ALA A 188 -18.80 -9.06 7.38
C ALA A 188 -17.83 -8.96 8.57
N ALA A 189 -17.01 -9.98 8.80
CA ALA A 189 -16.02 -9.96 9.89
C ALA A 189 -14.81 -9.06 9.55
N GLU A 190 -14.45 -9.01 8.27
CA GLU A 190 -13.33 -8.22 7.76
C GLU A 190 -13.81 -6.94 7.06
N ASP A 191 -12.89 -6.01 6.84
CA ASP A 191 -13.15 -4.76 6.11
C ASP A 191 -12.76 -4.86 4.63
N PHE A 192 -12.20 -5.98 4.20
CA PHE A 192 -11.83 -6.21 2.81
C PHE A 192 -11.92 -7.69 2.46
N ASP A 193 -12.59 -7.98 1.36
CA ASP A 193 -12.71 -9.33 0.80
C ASP A 193 -12.25 -9.35 -0.65
N PHE A 194 -11.58 -10.43 -1.05
CA PHE A 194 -11.14 -10.63 -2.42
C PHE A 194 -11.64 -11.97 -2.92
N VAL A 195 -12.31 -11.94 -4.07
CA VAL A 195 -12.88 -13.12 -4.71
C VAL A 195 -12.36 -13.22 -6.14
N ALA A 196 -11.83 -14.38 -6.51
CA ALA A 196 -11.48 -14.70 -7.89
C ALA A 196 -12.63 -15.49 -8.54
N ASP A 197 -13.59 -14.77 -9.15
CA ASP A 197 -14.70 -15.33 -9.94
C ASP A 197 -14.31 -15.39 -11.42
N LEU A 198 -13.36 -16.27 -11.70
CA LEU A 198 -12.72 -16.39 -13.01
C LEU A 198 -13.38 -17.49 -13.86
N PRO A 199 -13.37 -17.36 -15.20
CA PRO A 199 -13.73 -18.46 -16.07
C PRO A 199 -12.78 -19.65 -15.87
N ALA A 200 -13.26 -20.86 -16.18
CA ALA A 200 -12.44 -22.08 -16.09
C ALA A 200 -11.16 -22.00 -16.92
N THR A 201 -11.21 -21.30 -18.07
CA THR A 201 -10.05 -20.99 -18.91
C THR A 201 -10.05 -19.52 -19.30
N CYS A 202 -8.88 -18.88 -19.26
CA CYS A 202 -8.69 -17.54 -19.79
C CYS A 202 -8.62 -17.61 -21.32
N ARG A 203 -9.16 -16.61 -22.02
CA ARG A 203 -9.15 -16.59 -23.50
C ARG A 203 -7.75 -16.69 -24.10
N GLN A 204 -6.77 -16.10 -23.43
CA GLN A 204 -5.37 -16.20 -23.80
C GLN A 204 -4.58 -16.39 -22.49
N PRO A 205 -3.80 -17.47 -22.36
CA PRO A 205 -3.38 -18.41 -23.41
C PRO A 205 -4.33 -19.61 -23.66
N GLY A 206 -5.58 -19.60 -23.18
CA GLY A 206 -6.50 -20.74 -23.32
C GLY A 206 -6.46 -21.71 -22.13
N THR A 207 -5.71 -21.36 -21.07
CA THR A 207 -5.55 -22.13 -19.84
C THR A 207 -6.08 -21.33 -18.64
N PRO A 208 -6.33 -21.97 -17.48
CA PRO A 208 -6.74 -21.27 -16.26
C PRO A 208 -5.71 -20.19 -15.87
N LEU A 209 -6.15 -19.11 -15.21
CA LEU A 209 -5.21 -18.17 -14.61
C LEU A 209 -4.46 -18.86 -13.46
N PRO A 210 -3.11 -18.77 -13.39
CA PRO A 210 -2.35 -19.28 -12.26
C PRO A 210 -2.83 -18.66 -10.94
N ARG A 211 -2.95 -19.48 -9.89
CA ARG A 211 -3.53 -19.05 -8.61
C ARG A 211 -2.71 -17.96 -7.94
N GLU A 212 -1.40 -18.02 -8.10
CA GLU A 212 -0.43 -17.02 -7.65
C GLU A 212 -0.68 -15.65 -8.28
N PHE A 213 -1.15 -15.57 -9.51
CA PHE A 213 -1.44 -14.29 -10.17
C PHE A 213 -2.73 -13.68 -9.62
N ALA A 214 -3.77 -14.49 -9.40
CA ALA A 214 -4.99 -14.04 -8.73
C ALA A 214 -4.70 -13.58 -7.29
N ALA A 215 -3.90 -14.34 -6.55
CA ALA A 215 -3.50 -14.00 -5.19
C ALA A 215 -2.68 -12.70 -5.14
N ALA A 216 -1.71 -12.55 -6.04
CA ALA A 216 -0.89 -11.34 -6.14
C ALA A 216 -1.72 -10.10 -6.46
N PHE A 217 -2.71 -10.21 -7.35
CA PHE A 217 -3.65 -9.13 -7.60
C PHE A 217 -4.45 -8.75 -6.35
N GLY A 218 -5.05 -9.73 -5.66
CA GLY A 218 -5.81 -9.48 -4.43
C GLY A 218 -4.95 -8.82 -3.34
N ALA A 219 -3.68 -9.26 -3.21
CA ALA A 219 -2.71 -8.66 -2.32
C ALA A 219 -2.40 -7.20 -2.71
N GLY A 220 -2.21 -6.91 -4.00
CA GLY A 220 -1.97 -5.56 -4.49
C GLY A 220 -3.16 -4.61 -4.27
N VAL A 221 -4.39 -5.11 -4.46
CA VAL A 221 -5.60 -4.36 -4.11
C VAL A 221 -5.58 -4.03 -2.61
N ARG A 222 -5.47 -5.04 -1.74
CA ARG A 222 -5.46 -4.86 -0.29
C ARG A 222 -4.38 -3.87 0.16
N ALA A 223 -3.16 -4.05 -0.33
CA ALA A 223 -2.02 -3.20 0.05
C ALA A 223 -2.27 -1.72 -0.28
N MET A 224 -2.71 -1.40 -1.49
CA MET A 224 -3.02 -0.02 -1.86
C MET A 224 -4.25 0.52 -1.10
N TRP A 225 -5.24 -0.32 -0.87
CA TRP A 225 -6.45 0.03 -0.14
C TRP A 225 -6.14 0.40 1.31
N GLU A 226 -5.38 -0.43 2.02
CA GLU A 226 -4.92 -0.15 3.38
C GLU A 226 -3.96 1.03 3.43
N ARG A 227 -3.01 1.14 2.48
CA ARG A 227 -2.11 2.31 2.38
C ARG A 227 -2.89 3.62 2.35
N ARG A 228 -3.91 3.71 1.48
CA ARG A 228 -4.75 4.91 1.32
C ARG A 228 -5.63 5.21 2.53
N GLY A 229 -6.00 4.20 3.30
CA GLY A 229 -6.77 4.37 4.53
C GLY A 229 -5.92 4.34 5.81
N ARG A 230 -4.60 4.49 5.72
CA ARG A 230 -3.65 4.54 6.85
C ARG A 230 -3.58 3.25 7.66
N GLY A 231 -3.52 2.10 6.99
CA GLY A 231 -3.40 0.78 7.62
C GLY A 231 -4.73 0.10 7.92
N ARG A 232 -5.83 0.70 7.48
CA ARG A 232 -7.16 0.09 7.40
C ARG A 232 -7.80 0.54 6.07
N PRO A 233 -8.61 -0.29 5.38
CA PRO A 233 -9.37 0.14 4.21
C PRO A 233 -10.13 1.47 4.44
N PRO A 234 -10.16 2.43 3.49
CA PRO A 234 -11.01 3.62 3.62
C PRO A 234 -12.50 3.30 3.50
N PHE A 235 -12.83 2.20 2.82
CA PHE A 235 -14.18 1.65 2.71
C PHE A 235 -14.14 0.14 2.87
N ALA A 236 -15.18 -0.42 3.52
CA ALA A 236 -15.42 -1.85 3.55
C ALA A 236 -15.93 -2.33 2.18
N ALA A 237 -15.12 -3.11 1.46
CA ALA A 237 -15.38 -3.48 0.08
C ALA A 237 -14.95 -4.91 -0.26
N ARG A 238 -15.73 -5.56 -1.13
CA ARG A 238 -15.35 -6.79 -1.82
C ARG A 238 -14.85 -6.42 -3.21
N VAL A 239 -13.69 -6.95 -3.58
CA VAL A 239 -13.19 -6.85 -4.97
C VAL A 239 -13.26 -8.22 -5.61
N VAL A 240 -13.97 -8.30 -6.74
CA VAL A 240 -14.18 -9.54 -7.48
C VAL A 240 -13.41 -9.49 -8.79
N MET A 241 -12.37 -10.31 -8.94
CA MET A 241 -11.70 -10.48 -10.24
C MET A 241 -12.59 -11.36 -11.12
N ARG A 242 -13.01 -10.84 -12.27
CA ARG A 242 -14.00 -11.45 -13.16
C ARG A 242 -13.38 -12.15 -14.37
N ASP A 243 -12.29 -11.60 -14.89
CA ASP A 243 -11.59 -12.15 -16.05
C ASP A 243 -10.15 -11.60 -16.10
N ALA A 244 -9.28 -12.27 -16.83
CA ALA A 244 -7.91 -11.84 -17.04
C ALA A 244 -7.34 -12.33 -18.37
N ILE A 245 -6.38 -11.59 -18.93
CA ILE A 245 -5.49 -12.07 -19.99
C ILE A 245 -4.07 -12.06 -19.44
N TRP A 246 -3.35 -13.15 -19.71
CA TRP A 246 -1.98 -13.33 -19.26
C TRP A 246 -1.13 -14.04 -20.35
N SER A 247 0.17 -14.08 -20.12
CA SER A 247 1.21 -14.67 -20.98
C SER A 247 2.13 -15.50 -20.11
N GLU A 248 2.45 -16.72 -20.52
CA GLU A 248 3.34 -17.63 -19.79
C GLU A 248 4.75 -17.04 -19.59
N VAL A 249 5.19 -16.19 -20.52
CA VAL A 249 6.54 -15.63 -20.52
C VAL A 249 6.58 -14.23 -19.92
N ASP A 250 5.55 -13.42 -20.18
CA ASP A 250 5.57 -11.99 -19.84
C ASP A 250 4.77 -11.62 -18.58
N SER A 251 3.92 -12.53 -18.09
CA SER A 251 3.15 -12.29 -16.86
C SER A 251 3.93 -12.74 -15.63
N SER A 252 3.70 -12.03 -14.53
CA SER A 252 4.33 -12.32 -13.24
C SER A 252 3.42 -11.91 -12.10
N GLU A 253 3.67 -12.45 -10.91
CA GLU A 253 3.03 -12.00 -9.67
C GLU A 253 3.18 -10.49 -9.48
N HIS A 254 4.36 -9.92 -9.76
CA HIS A 254 4.59 -8.49 -9.64
C HIS A 254 3.70 -7.67 -10.59
N GLY A 255 3.52 -8.12 -11.84
CA GLY A 255 2.62 -7.49 -12.80
C GLY A 255 1.16 -7.49 -12.32
N PHE A 256 0.68 -8.63 -11.84
CA PHE A 256 -0.68 -8.75 -11.30
C PHE A 256 -0.89 -7.98 -10.00
N HIS A 257 0.11 -7.93 -9.12
CA HIS A 257 0.11 -7.07 -7.94
C HIS A 257 -0.01 -5.59 -8.33
N ALA A 258 0.79 -5.13 -9.29
CA ALA A 258 0.69 -3.78 -9.82
C ALA A 258 -0.68 -3.48 -10.43
N ALA A 259 -1.29 -4.44 -11.14
CA ALA A 259 -2.65 -4.31 -11.65
C ALA A 259 -3.67 -4.16 -10.50
N GLY A 260 -3.54 -4.93 -9.41
CA GLY A 260 -4.38 -4.80 -8.22
C GLY A 260 -4.28 -3.42 -7.57
N VAL A 261 -3.06 -2.91 -7.44
CA VAL A 261 -2.79 -1.53 -6.98
C VAL A 261 -3.51 -0.50 -7.85
N ILE A 262 -3.45 -0.66 -9.17
CA ILE A 262 -4.10 0.24 -10.14
C ILE A 262 -5.63 0.18 -10.02
N VAL A 263 -6.22 -1.00 -9.82
CA VAL A 263 -7.67 -1.16 -9.58
C VAL A 263 -8.08 -0.41 -8.32
N ALA A 264 -7.39 -0.64 -7.20
CA ALA A 264 -7.68 0.05 -5.94
C ALA A 264 -7.66 1.59 -6.11
N MET A 265 -6.65 2.11 -6.80
CA MET A 265 -6.57 3.55 -7.10
C MET A 265 -7.74 4.06 -7.95
N GLU A 266 -8.15 3.30 -8.97
CA GLU A 266 -9.24 3.70 -9.84
C GLU A 266 -10.58 3.70 -9.10
N VAL A 267 -10.83 2.70 -8.25
CA VAL A 267 -12.02 2.66 -7.39
C VAL A 267 -12.09 3.91 -6.52
N LEU A 268 -11.01 4.28 -5.82
CA LEU A 268 -11.00 5.45 -4.93
C LEU A 268 -11.28 6.75 -5.71
N ARG A 269 -10.75 6.87 -6.94
CA ARG A 269 -11.04 8.01 -7.81
C ARG A 269 -12.50 8.02 -8.26
N CYS A 270 -13.09 6.87 -8.60
CA CYS A 270 -14.51 6.79 -8.98
C CYS A 270 -15.44 7.25 -7.86
N ILE A 271 -15.10 6.94 -6.60
CA ILE A 271 -15.83 7.41 -5.43
C ILE A 271 -15.63 8.91 -5.21
N ALA A 272 -14.37 9.38 -5.23
CA ALA A 272 -14.05 10.79 -5.00
C ALA A 272 -14.67 11.72 -6.07
N ASP A 273 -14.62 11.31 -7.34
CA ASP A 273 -15.09 12.11 -8.47
C ASP A 273 -16.57 11.86 -8.82
N GLY A 274 -17.23 10.89 -8.16
CA GLY A 274 -18.62 10.50 -8.46
C GLY A 274 -18.85 9.97 -9.88
N ARG A 275 -17.83 9.35 -10.49
CA ARG A 275 -17.82 8.95 -11.92
C ARG A 275 -17.75 7.44 -12.13
N GLU A 276 -18.14 6.97 -13.31
CA GLU A 276 -17.98 5.57 -13.69
C GLU A 276 -16.49 5.17 -13.90
N PRO A 277 -16.16 3.87 -13.75
CA PRO A 277 -14.85 3.34 -14.06
C PRO A 277 -14.42 3.62 -15.50
N ARG A 278 -13.13 3.93 -15.67
CA ARG A 278 -12.49 4.01 -16.98
C ARG A 278 -11.35 2.99 -17.09
N PRO A 279 -10.95 2.62 -18.33
CA PRO A 279 -9.70 1.91 -18.55
C PRO A 279 -8.51 2.62 -17.88
N VAL A 280 -7.72 1.86 -17.13
CA VAL A 280 -6.50 2.34 -16.45
C VAL A 280 -5.31 1.41 -16.71
N GLY A 281 -4.10 1.85 -16.36
CA GLY A 281 -2.85 1.15 -16.68
C GLY A 281 -2.11 1.77 -17.87
N ARG A 282 -0.90 1.29 -18.15
CA ARG A 282 0.04 1.93 -19.09
C ARG A 282 -0.45 1.94 -20.54
N ARG A 283 -1.28 0.98 -20.95
CA ARG A 283 -1.83 0.92 -22.32
C ARG A 283 -3.31 1.29 -22.41
N SER A 284 -3.90 1.76 -21.32
CA SER A 284 -5.32 2.15 -21.24
C SER A 284 -5.74 3.15 -22.32
N GLY A 285 -4.85 4.05 -22.76
CA GLY A 285 -5.15 5.02 -23.83
C GLY A 285 -5.57 4.41 -25.18
N ARG A 286 -5.38 3.10 -25.38
CA ARG A 286 -5.90 2.36 -26.54
C ARG A 286 -7.42 2.15 -26.47
N HIS A 287 -7.98 2.18 -25.27
CA HIS A 287 -9.40 2.00 -25.01
C HIS A 287 -10.02 3.39 -24.81
N ARG A 288 -10.41 4.04 -25.91
CA ARG A 288 -11.11 5.33 -25.85
C ARG A 288 -12.55 5.10 -25.38
N GLY A 289 -12.87 5.58 -24.17
CA GLY A 289 -14.22 5.50 -23.60
C GLY A 289 -14.36 4.42 -22.54
N ALA A 290 -15.38 3.57 -22.68
CA ALA A 290 -15.73 2.54 -21.70
C ALA A 290 -14.74 1.35 -21.72
N ALA A 291 -14.76 0.58 -20.64
CA ALA A 291 -14.03 -0.69 -20.56
C ALA A 291 -14.40 -1.62 -21.73
N PRO A 292 -13.41 -2.29 -22.36
CA PRO A 292 -13.69 -3.29 -23.37
C PRO A 292 -14.52 -4.44 -22.77
N PRO A 293 -15.39 -5.09 -23.56
CA PRO A 293 -16.21 -6.19 -23.06
C PRO A 293 -15.31 -7.35 -22.61
N MET A 294 -15.66 -7.94 -21.47
CA MET A 294 -14.98 -9.10 -20.90
C MET A 294 -14.85 -10.23 -21.93
N PRO A 295 -13.69 -10.88 -22.05
CA PRO A 295 -13.49 -12.02 -22.94
C PRO A 295 -14.57 -13.10 -22.81
N ARG A 296 -14.96 -13.47 -21.58
CA ARG A 296 -16.01 -14.47 -21.30
C ARG A 296 -17.41 -14.12 -21.83
N ASN A 297 -17.67 -12.86 -22.16
CA ASN A 297 -18.96 -12.41 -22.70
C ASN A 297 -19.00 -12.32 -24.22
N ARG A 298 -17.88 -12.65 -24.90
CA ARG A 298 -17.83 -12.63 -26.37
C ARG A 298 -18.29 -13.98 -26.93
N PRO A 299 -19.01 -13.98 -28.07
CA PRO A 299 -19.27 -15.22 -28.79
C PRO A 299 -17.95 -15.95 -29.10
N PRO A 300 -17.95 -17.30 -29.15
CA PRO A 300 -16.83 -18.04 -29.72
C PRO A 300 -16.60 -17.53 -31.15
N ALA A 301 -15.34 -17.26 -31.47
CA ALA A 301 -14.93 -16.82 -32.81
C ALA A 301 -14.97 -17.97 -33.81
#